data_AF-A0A6L5XCR0-F1
#
_entry.id   AF-A0A6L5XCR0-F1
#
_cell.length_a   1.000
_cell.length_b   1.000
_cell.length_c   1.000
_cell.angle_alpha   90.00
_cell.angle_beta   90.00
_cell.angle_gamma   90.00
#
_symmetry.space_group_name_H-M   'P 1'
#
loop_
_entity.id
_entity.type
_entity.pdbx_description
1 polymer ?
#
loop_
_entity_poly.entity_id
_entity_poly.type
_entity_poly.pdbx_seq_one_letter_code
_entity_poly.pdbx_strand_id
1 'polypeptide(L)'
;MNKKFPLYALMCLMLWGIVSSCNDDNSNRDADIYTTSYSSTLISAFSLGNNDNVLYNLDSVKFSINQDAGLIYNVDSLPVGTDVTHLTVSMTFPYTVQQAQFHVTGGKVMKDSTFDYKSTTTDSIDFTGRVDLVVTSYDGNHTRTYNIKVNVHKMEPDTLYFNPSLRRDVPNVNGTLSAEKCVLQGSTYYCLTNDGGTYKLNSAANPGQGTWAVKVVDFPFTPAVNSLSATSGALYILSTGGELYRSTDAGTTWTDCGVTWHSLLGGWGDKALGVYYDGSTYRHDEYPRPQGYTLTEVEDSFPVAEASPLTPATNEWTLTQQSMLFGGKSKSGNILATTWGYDGTNWGEITDHKLQSGLPGMTEAVIVPYATYSVDSTNHTATERVTWLLMGGKMQGGKLNNTTYVSYNQGISWTQGGKLLQLPATMPAFYQAQAFVVYETLTSSSSKARRRSVTKPVTTWDVPYIYIVGGRGANGAQLGSVWKGVINRRMFRPIY
;
A
#
# COMPACT_ATOMS: atom_id res chain seq x y z
N MET A 1 37.46 -75.93 -17.03
CA MET A 1 36.72 -75.78 -15.76
C MET A 1 36.31 -74.33 -15.55
N ASN A 2 35.01 -74.11 -15.61
CA ASN A 2 34.17 -73.15 -14.89
C ASN A 2 34.61 -71.67 -14.77
N LYS A 3 34.05 -70.89 -15.70
CA LYS A 3 33.30 -69.61 -15.56
C LYS A 3 33.85 -68.54 -14.58
N LYS A 4 34.38 -67.48 -15.19
CA LYS A 4 34.48 -66.12 -14.64
C LYS A 4 33.14 -65.39 -14.78
N PHE A 5 32.78 -64.60 -13.77
CA PHE A 5 31.85 -63.46 -13.91
C PHE A 5 32.61 -62.18 -13.52
N PRO A 6 32.68 -61.17 -14.38
CA PRO A 6 32.69 -59.78 -13.97
C PRO A 6 31.38 -59.11 -14.45
N LEU A 7 30.61 -58.58 -13.50
CA LEU A 7 29.38 -57.85 -13.77
C LEU A 7 29.70 -56.37 -14.01
N TYR A 8 30.22 -56.05 -15.19
CA TYR A 8 30.07 -54.73 -15.82
C TYR A 8 30.18 -54.90 -17.35
N ALA A 9 29.27 -54.23 -18.07
CA ALA A 9 29.13 -54.13 -19.52
C ALA A 9 28.36 -55.27 -20.24
N LEU A 10 27.02 -55.16 -20.28
CA LEU A 10 26.21 -55.56 -21.45
C LEU A 10 24.75 -55.09 -21.30
N MET A 11 24.37 -54.03 -22.02
CA MET A 11 23.10 -53.95 -22.77
C MET A 11 23.02 -52.64 -23.57
N CYS A 12 23.99 -52.45 -24.46
CA CYS A 12 23.69 -51.98 -25.81
C CYS A 12 23.46 -53.26 -26.65
N LEU A 13 22.48 -53.23 -27.56
CA LEU A 13 22.02 -54.29 -28.49
C LEU A 13 20.75 -55.05 -28.06
N MET A 14 19.60 -54.46 -28.40
CA MET A 14 18.58 -55.19 -29.16
C MET A 14 17.93 -54.22 -30.14
N LEU A 15 18.47 -54.22 -31.35
CA LEU A 15 17.80 -53.80 -32.58
C LEU A 15 17.27 -55.07 -33.26
N TRP A 16 16.06 -54.92 -33.82
CA TRP A 16 15.51 -55.55 -35.03
C TRP A 16 14.55 -56.74 -34.95
N GLY A 17 13.33 -56.43 -35.40
CA GLY A 17 12.43 -57.29 -36.16
C GLY A 17 11.01 -56.71 -36.11
N ILE A 18 10.26 -56.44 -37.19
CA ILE A 18 10.44 -56.62 -38.63
C ILE A 18 9.52 -55.58 -39.31
N VAL A 19 10.01 -54.96 -40.38
CA VAL A 19 9.22 -54.21 -41.37
C VAL A 19 8.52 -55.16 -42.35
N SER A 20 7.25 -54.89 -42.66
CA SER A 20 6.63 -55.20 -43.96
C SER A 20 6.01 -53.88 -44.41
N SER A 21 6.62 -53.16 -45.37
CA SER A 21 6.37 -53.22 -46.82
C SER A 21 4.91 -52.80 -47.13
N CYS A 22 4.60 -51.77 -47.91
CA CYS A 22 5.26 -51.20 -49.08
C CYS A 22 5.15 -49.67 -49.08
N ASN A 23 6.15 -49.02 -49.65
CA ASN A 23 5.96 -47.74 -50.33
C ASN A 23 5.19 -48.05 -51.61
N ASP A 24 3.94 -47.60 -51.71
CA ASP A 24 3.28 -47.40 -52.99
C ASP A 24 2.56 -46.06 -52.92
N ASP A 25 2.92 -45.19 -53.85
CA ASP A 25 2.39 -43.84 -53.99
C ASP A 25 0.88 -43.91 -54.18
N ASN A 26 0.12 -43.42 -53.20
CA ASN A 26 -1.18 -42.86 -53.51
C ASN A 26 -1.55 -41.77 -52.53
N SER A 27 -1.70 -40.57 -53.09
CA SER A 27 -2.25 -39.39 -52.45
C SER A 27 -3.54 -39.72 -51.69
N ASN A 28 -3.49 -39.71 -50.38
CA ASN A 28 -4.66 -39.34 -49.60
C ASN A 28 -4.21 -38.60 -48.34
N ARG A 29 -4.69 -37.36 -48.24
CA ARG A 29 -4.54 -36.50 -47.09
C ARG A 29 -5.04 -37.25 -45.86
N ASP A 30 -4.16 -37.45 -44.87
CA ASP A 30 -4.60 -37.79 -43.53
C ASP A 30 -5.53 -36.67 -43.06
N ALA A 31 -6.82 -37.00 -42.95
CA ALA A 31 -7.81 -36.13 -42.35
C ALA A 31 -7.52 -36.08 -40.85
N ASP A 32 -7.45 -34.86 -40.32
CA ASP A 32 -7.41 -34.61 -38.88
C ASP A 32 -8.50 -35.42 -38.17
N ILE A 33 -8.12 -36.42 -37.37
CA ILE A 33 -9.04 -37.15 -36.51
C ILE A 33 -9.43 -36.19 -35.37
N TYR A 34 -10.53 -35.46 -35.55
CA TYR A 34 -11.23 -34.81 -34.46
C TYR A 34 -11.76 -35.90 -33.51
N THR A 35 -11.07 -36.14 -32.40
CA THR A 35 -11.59 -37.01 -31.34
C THR A 35 -12.86 -36.38 -30.79
N THR A 36 -14.03 -36.94 -31.10
CA THR A 36 -15.31 -36.44 -30.59
C THR A 36 -15.53 -37.03 -29.20
N SER A 37 -15.57 -36.20 -28.15
CA SER A 37 -16.02 -36.66 -26.83
C SER A 37 -17.53 -36.59 -26.75
N TYR A 38 -18.19 -37.72 -26.64
CA TYR A 38 -19.66 -37.81 -26.58
C TYR A 38 -20.25 -37.26 -25.27
N SER A 39 -19.47 -37.21 -24.20
CA SER A 39 -19.91 -36.85 -22.85
C SER A 39 -19.33 -35.52 -22.33
N SER A 40 -18.51 -34.82 -23.12
CA SER A 40 -17.89 -33.57 -22.66
C SER A 40 -18.92 -32.46 -22.46
N THR A 41 -18.83 -31.79 -21.32
CA THR A 41 -19.59 -30.58 -20.96
C THR A 41 -18.66 -29.42 -20.57
N LEU A 42 -17.37 -29.53 -20.93
CA LEU A 42 -16.34 -28.58 -20.53
C LEU A 42 -16.32 -27.34 -21.42
N ILE A 43 -15.94 -26.20 -20.83
CA ILE A 43 -15.65 -24.94 -21.54
C ILE A 43 -14.14 -24.71 -21.44
N SER A 44 -13.44 -24.54 -22.55
CA SER A 44 -11.98 -24.35 -22.57
C SER A 44 -11.56 -22.88 -22.55
N ALA A 45 -12.40 -21.98 -23.06
CA ALA A 45 -12.18 -20.54 -23.02
C ALA A 45 -13.50 -19.77 -22.87
N PHE A 46 -13.42 -18.62 -22.21
CA PHE A 46 -14.49 -17.66 -22.06
C PHE A 46 -13.90 -16.25 -22.14
N SER A 47 -14.54 -15.35 -22.87
CA SER A 47 -14.24 -13.92 -22.86
C SER A 47 -15.52 -13.09 -22.98
N LEU A 48 -15.44 -11.83 -22.61
CA LEU A 48 -16.44 -10.84 -23.01
C LEU A 48 -16.23 -10.48 -24.49
N GLY A 49 -17.27 -9.96 -25.14
CA GLY A 49 -17.13 -9.32 -26.44
C GLY A 49 -16.61 -7.89 -26.31
N ASN A 50 -16.00 -7.39 -27.38
CA ASN A 50 -15.46 -6.03 -27.38
C ASN A 50 -16.59 -5.00 -27.27
N ASN A 51 -16.41 -3.98 -26.43
CA ASN A 51 -17.31 -2.84 -26.32
C ASN A 51 -16.58 -1.63 -25.70
N ASP A 52 -15.90 -0.86 -26.55
CA ASP A 52 -15.09 0.29 -26.11
C ASP A 52 -15.92 1.42 -25.48
N ASN A 53 -17.24 1.44 -25.69
CA ASN A 53 -18.13 2.39 -25.01
C ASN A 53 -18.35 2.03 -23.53
N VAL A 54 -18.17 0.76 -23.16
CA VAL A 54 -18.27 0.27 -21.78
C VAL A 54 -16.92 0.29 -21.11
N LEU A 55 -15.91 -0.30 -21.76
CA LEU A 55 -14.54 -0.34 -21.31
C LEU A 55 -13.64 -0.66 -22.51
N TYR A 56 -12.59 0.13 -22.70
CA TYR A 56 -11.60 -0.15 -23.75
C TYR A 56 -11.00 -1.55 -23.57
N ASN A 57 -10.85 -2.34 -24.64
CA ASN A 57 -10.33 -3.72 -24.57
C ASN A 57 -11.09 -4.64 -23.59
N LEU A 58 -12.42 -4.51 -23.50
CA LEU A 58 -13.25 -5.33 -22.60
C LEU A 58 -13.10 -6.84 -22.86
N ASP A 59 -12.89 -7.22 -24.11
CA ASP A 59 -12.66 -8.60 -24.56
C ASP A 59 -11.33 -9.19 -24.07
N SER A 60 -10.38 -8.35 -23.67
CA SER A 60 -9.07 -8.75 -23.18
C SER A 60 -9.05 -9.08 -21.69
N VAL A 61 -10.15 -8.81 -20.97
CA VAL A 61 -10.34 -9.15 -19.55
C VAL A 61 -10.18 -10.65 -19.33
N LYS A 62 -9.37 -11.04 -18.34
CA LYS A 62 -9.03 -12.44 -18.07
C LYS A 62 -10.08 -13.11 -17.19
N PHE A 63 -10.61 -14.24 -17.66
CA PHE A 63 -11.54 -15.09 -16.92
C PHE A 63 -10.88 -16.41 -16.50
N SER A 64 -11.24 -16.88 -15.31
CA SER A 64 -10.98 -18.23 -14.83
C SER A 64 -12.22 -19.10 -14.98
N ILE A 65 -12.01 -20.35 -15.38
CA ILE A 65 -13.05 -21.38 -15.48
C ILE A 65 -12.73 -22.46 -14.44
N ASN A 66 -13.51 -22.50 -13.37
CA ASN A 66 -13.46 -23.59 -12.40
C ASN A 66 -14.41 -24.70 -12.83
N GLN A 67 -13.85 -25.72 -13.47
CA GLN A 67 -14.62 -26.85 -13.99
C GLN A 67 -15.36 -27.60 -12.88
N ASP A 68 -14.70 -27.85 -11.75
CA ASP A 68 -15.26 -28.62 -10.64
C ASP A 68 -16.44 -27.92 -9.97
N ALA A 69 -16.36 -26.60 -9.82
CA ALA A 69 -17.41 -25.79 -9.21
C ALA A 69 -18.50 -25.35 -10.20
N GLY A 70 -18.27 -25.48 -11.51
CA GLY A 70 -19.13 -24.88 -12.51
C GLY A 70 -19.18 -23.36 -12.32
N LEU A 71 -18.02 -22.69 -12.27
CA LEU A 71 -17.94 -21.25 -12.04
C LEU A 71 -17.02 -20.60 -13.06
N ILE A 72 -17.50 -19.54 -13.71
CA ILE A 72 -16.72 -18.69 -14.61
C ILE A 72 -16.70 -17.28 -14.02
N TYR A 73 -15.52 -16.68 -13.88
CA TYR A 73 -15.40 -15.35 -13.30
C TYR A 73 -14.14 -14.62 -13.76
N ASN A 74 -14.21 -13.29 -13.87
CA ASN A 74 -13.03 -12.46 -14.11
C ASN A 74 -12.13 -12.47 -12.87
N VAL A 75 -10.83 -12.69 -13.10
CA VAL A 75 -9.84 -12.85 -12.02
C VAL A 75 -9.61 -11.53 -11.30
N ASP A 76 -9.57 -10.43 -12.06
CA ASP A 76 -9.61 -9.07 -11.54
C ASP A 76 -10.96 -8.43 -11.83
N SER A 77 -11.49 -7.68 -10.87
CA SER A 77 -12.78 -7.01 -11.05
C SER A 77 -12.67 -5.88 -12.07
N LEU A 78 -13.74 -5.63 -12.82
CA LEU A 78 -13.83 -4.48 -13.70
C LEU A 78 -13.78 -3.17 -12.89
N PRO A 79 -13.36 -2.04 -13.50
CA PRO A 79 -13.39 -0.74 -12.85
C PRO A 79 -14.74 -0.42 -12.22
N VAL A 80 -14.73 0.31 -11.10
CA VAL A 80 -15.98 0.69 -10.43
C VAL A 80 -16.88 1.46 -11.40
N GLY A 81 -18.16 1.11 -11.41
CA GLY A 81 -19.14 1.73 -12.30
C GLY A 81 -19.18 1.18 -13.72
N THR A 82 -18.35 0.20 -14.10
CA THR A 82 -18.48 -0.47 -15.41
C THR A 82 -19.89 -1.02 -15.59
N ASP A 83 -20.52 -0.70 -16.72
CA ASP A 83 -21.85 -1.17 -17.05
C ASP A 83 -21.81 -2.63 -17.51
N VAL A 84 -22.47 -3.50 -16.76
CA VAL A 84 -22.52 -4.95 -17.02
C VAL A 84 -23.91 -5.40 -17.48
N THR A 85 -24.78 -4.47 -17.86
CA THR A 85 -26.18 -4.74 -18.22
C THR A 85 -26.37 -5.26 -19.65
N HIS A 86 -25.40 -5.01 -20.54
CA HIS A 86 -25.48 -5.36 -21.96
C HIS A 86 -24.15 -5.91 -22.49
N LEU A 87 -23.65 -6.99 -21.90
CA LEU A 87 -22.39 -7.60 -22.31
C LEU A 87 -22.60 -8.80 -23.20
N THR A 88 -21.87 -8.88 -24.32
CA THR A 88 -21.80 -10.09 -25.14
C THR A 88 -20.67 -10.98 -24.64
N VAL A 89 -20.72 -12.27 -24.96
CA VAL A 89 -19.72 -13.26 -24.54
C VAL A 89 -19.28 -14.13 -25.72
N SER A 90 -18.06 -14.64 -25.63
CA SER A 90 -17.52 -15.66 -26.53
C SER A 90 -17.01 -16.84 -25.72
N MET A 91 -17.27 -18.04 -26.22
CA MET A 91 -16.92 -19.30 -25.56
C MET A 91 -16.37 -20.32 -26.55
N THR A 92 -15.35 -21.05 -26.10
CA THR A 92 -14.77 -22.18 -26.83
C THR A 92 -15.04 -23.46 -26.05
N PHE A 93 -15.48 -24.48 -26.78
CA PHE A 93 -15.63 -25.84 -26.27
C PHE A 93 -14.50 -26.71 -26.83
N PRO A 94 -13.88 -27.59 -26.02
CA PRO A 94 -12.85 -28.50 -26.51
C PRO A 94 -13.42 -29.60 -27.42
N TYR A 95 -14.73 -29.86 -27.36
CA TYR A 95 -15.46 -30.81 -28.17
C TYR A 95 -16.84 -30.25 -28.54
N THR A 96 -17.44 -30.73 -29.63
CA THR A 96 -18.82 -30.35 -29.99
C THR A 96 -19.77 -30.68 -28.86
N VAL A 97 -20.63 -29.73 -28.51
CA VAL A 97 -21.71 -29.89 -27.53
C VAL A 97 -23.06 -29.87 -28.25
N GLN A 98 -24.07 -30.54 -27.70
CA GLN A 98 -25.41 -30.53 -28.30
C GLN A 98 -26.07 -29.16 -28.12
N GLN A 99 -25.93 -28.57 -26.92
CA GLN A 99 -26.55 -27.30 -26.58
C GLN A 99 -25.75 -26.57 -25.49
N ALA A 100 -25.73 -25.25 -25.56
CA ALA A 100 -25.29 -24.38 -24.49
C ALA A 100 -26.37 -23.30 -24.29
N GLN A 101 -27.03 -23.29 -23.15
CA GLN A 101 -28.23 -22.47 -22.92
C GLN A 101 -28.08 -21.58 -21.69
N PHE A 102 -28.25 -20.28 -21.88
CA PHE A 102 -28.26 -19.29 -20.80
C PHE A 102 -29.60 -19.28 -20.08
N HIS A 103 -29.52 -19.06 -18.78
CA HIS A 103 -30.62 -18.77 -17.87
C HIS A 103 -30.25 -17.51 -17.09
N VAL A 104 -30.90 -16.40 -17.41
CA VAL A 104 -30.69 -15.10 -16.75
C VAL A 104 -31.87 -14.85 -15.84
N THR A 105 -31.62 -14.55 -14.57
CA THR A 105 -32.67 -14.27 -13.58
C THR A 105 -32.33 -13.05 -12.73
N GLY A 106 -33.33 -12.21 -12.46
CA GLY A 106 -33.16 -11.03 -11.62
C GLY A 106 -32.26 -9.95 -12.20
N GLY A 107 -32.16 -9.84 -13.53
CA GLY A 107 -31.49 -8.73 -14.20
C GLY A 107 -32.22 -7.40 -13.97
N LYS A 108 -31.50 -6.29 -14.03
CA LYS A 108 -32.06 -4.94 -13.93
C LYS A 108 -32.77 -4.51 -15.21
N VAL A 109 -32.23 -4.87 -16.37
CA VAL A 109 -32.73 -4.43 -17.69
C VAL A 109 -33.18 -5.59 -18.56
N MET A 110 -32.78 -6.82 -18.22
CA MET A 110 -33.23 -8.05 -18.87
C MET A 110 -34.25 -8.78 -17.99
N LYS A 111 -35.42 -9.10 -18.56
CA LYS A 111 -36.38 -10.00 -17.90
C LYS A 111 -35.79 -11.40 -17.79
N ASP A 112 -36.27 -12.16 -16.81
CA ASP A 112 -35.94 -13.58 -16.67
C ASP A 112 -36.13 -14.28 -18.02
N SER A 113 -35.04 -14.86 -18.52
CA SER A 113 -34.97 -15.34 -19.90
C SER A 113 -34.07 -16.55 -20.04
N THR A 114 -34.43 -17.38 -21.02
CA THR A 114 -33.69 -18.57 -21.41
C THR A 114 -33.46 -18.53 -22.92
N PHE A 115 -32.22 -18.66 -23.36
CA PHE A 115 -31.86 -18.63 -24.77
C PHE A 115 -30.57 -19.41 -25.05
N ASP A 116 -30.48 -19.95 -26.26
CA ASP A 116 -29.31 -20.73 -26.68
C ASP A 116 -28.15 -19.81 -27.09
N TYR A 117 -26.93 -20.19 -26.71
CA TYR A 117 -25.72 -19.54 -27.20
C TYR A 117 -25.51 -19.84 -28.69
N LYS A 118 -25.29 -18.79 -29.48
CA LYS A 118 -24.99 -18.86 -30.91
C LYS A 118 -23.65 -18.20 -31.17
N SER A 119 -22.69 -18.94 -31.72
CA SER A 119 -21.32 -18.46 -31.96
C SER A 119 -21.22 -17.29 -32.95
N THR A 120 -22.27 -17.02 -33.73
CA THR A 120 -22.29 -15.98 -34.78
C THR A 120 -23.06 -14.71 -34.39
N THR A 121 -23.89 -14.76 -33.34
CA THR A 121 -24.69 -13.63 -32.82
C THR A 121 -24.98 -13.88 -31.34
N THR A 122 -24.12 -13.37 -30.46
CA THR A 122 -24.39 -13.45 -29.02
C THR A 122 -25.27 -12.26 -28.63
N ASP A 123 -26.50 -12.52 -28.21
CA ASP A 123 -27.35 -11.50 -27.57
C ASP A 123 -26.65 -10.92 -26.33
N SER A 124 -26.87 -9.64 -26.05
CA SER A 124 -26.31 -9.02 -24.85
C SER A 124 -26.95 -9.61 -23.59
N ILE A 125 -26.14 -9.88 -22.58
CA ILE A 125 -26.54 -10.48 -21.31
C ILE A 125 -26.45 -9.41 -20.20
N ASP A 126 -27.44 -9.40 -19.32
CA ASP A 126 -27.44 -8.59 -18.12
C ASP A 126 -26.80 -9.35 -16.94
N PHE A 127 -25.55 -9.03 -16.62
CA PHE A 127 -24.80 -9.62 -15.51
C PHE A 127 -25.06 -8.95 -14.16
N THR A 128 -26.04 -8.04 -14.06
CA THR A 128 -26.50 -7.54 -12.75
C THR A 128 -27.34 -8.57 -12.00
N GLY A 129 -27.95 -9.52 -12.74
CA GLY A 129 -28.66 -10.67 -12.20
C GLY A 129 -27.79 -11.93 -12.09
N ARG A 130 -28.43 -13.07 -11.82
CA ARG A 130 -27.77 -14.38 -11.84
C ARG A 130 -27.79 -14.95 -13.26
N VAL A 131 -26.60 -15.23 -13.78
CA VAL A 131 -26.40 -15.86 -15.10
C VAL A 131 -25.87 -17.28 -14.91
N ASP A 132 -26.67 -18.25 -15.32
CA ASP A 132 -26.25 -19.66 -15.40
C ASP A 132 -26.22 -20.11 -16.85
N LEU A 133 -25.23 -20.91 -17.22
CA LEU A 133 -25.09 -21.54 -18.52
C LEU A 133 -25.16 -23.05 -18.35
N VAL A 134 -26.15 -23.69 -18.98
CA VAL A 134 -26.28 -25.16 -19.00
C VAL A 134 -25.67 -25.67 -20.30
N VAL A 135 -24.64 -26.50 -20.18
CA VAL A 135 -23.97 -27.17 -21.29
C VAL A 135 -24.40 -28.63 -21.33
N THR A 136 -24.96 -29.05 -22.45
CA THR A 136 -25.40 -30.43 -22.72
C THR A 136 -24.41 -31.09 -23.69
N SER A 137 -23.89 -32.25 -23.32
CA SER A 137 -22.94 -33.03 -24.13
C SER A 137 -23.54 -33.45 -25.47
N TYR A 138 -22.68 -33.80 -26.43
CA TYR A 138 -23.10 -34.22 -27.77
C TYR A 138 -24.15 -35.35 -27.75
N ASP A 139 -24.00 -36.32 -26.84
CA ASP A 139 -24.94 -37.44 -26.68
C ASP A 139 -26.26 -37.09 -25.98
N GLY A 140 -26.41 -35.86 -25.45
CA GLY A 140 -27.60 -35.41 -24.73
C GLY A 140 -27.75 -35.97 -23.30
N ASN A 141 -26.83 -36.82 -22.84
CA ASN A 141 -26.99 -37.55 -21.58
C ASN A 141 -26.29 -36.89 -20.38
N HIS A 142 -25.42 -35.92 -20.63
CA HIS A 142 -24.64 -35.25 -19.59
C HIS A 142 -24.85 -33.75 -19.66
N THR A 143 -25.11 -33.15 -18.50
CA THR A 143 -25.28 -31.70 -18.37
C THR A 143 -24.35 -31.14 -17.30
N ARG A 144 -23.83 -29.94 -17.53
CA ARG A 144 -23.12 -29.16 -16.51
C ARG A 144 -23.64 -27.73 -16.51
N THR A 145 -23.88 -27.20 -15.31
CA THR A 145 -24.24 -25.80 -15.12
C THR A 145 -23.02 -25.00 -14.68
N TYR A 146 -22.75 -23.90 -15.39
CA TYR A 146 -21.77 -22.91 -15.01
C TYR A 146 -22.48 -21.64 -14.54
N ASN A 147 -22.22 -21.21 -13.31
CA ASN A 147 -22.56 -19.86 -12.87
C ASN A 147 -21.50 -18.89 -13.41
N ILE A 148 -21.91 -17.84 -14.12
CA ILE A 148 -21.01 -16.85 -14.68
C ILE A 148 -21.11 -15.56 -13.88
N LYS A 149 -19.97 -15.03 -13.44
CA LYS A 149 -19.87 -13.80 -12.67
C LYS A 149 -18.97 -12.80 -13.37
N VAL A 150 -19.50 -11.59 -13.57
CA VAL A 150 -18.72 -10.42 -13.96
C VAL A 150 -18.62 -9.52 -12.74
N ASN A 151 -17.49 -9.58 -12.05
CA ASN A 151 -17.21 -8.81 -10.84
C ASN A 151 -16.79 -7.38 -11.21
N VAL A 152 -17.33 -6.41 -10.49
CA VAL A 152 -17.02 -4.98 -10.62
C VAL A 152 -16.57 -4.47 -9.26
N HIS A 153 -15.52 -3.64 -9.20
CA HIS A 153 -15.09 -3.04 -7.94
C HIS A 153 -16.21 -2.21 -7.32
N LYS A 154 -16.31 -2.24 -5.99
CA LYS A 154 -17.32 -1.48 -5.22
C LYS A 154 -16.84 -0.11 -4.75
N MET A 155 -15.56 0.19 -4.99
CA MET A 155 -14.91 1.43 -4.59
C MET A 155 -13.77 1.73 -5.57
N GLU A 156 -13.43 3.01 -5.70
CA GLU A 156 -12.31 3.47 -6.51
C GLU A 156 -10.98 2.90 -5.97
N PRO A 157 -10.24 2.07 -6.74
CA PRO A 157 -9.05 1.38 -6.26
C PRO A 157 -7.94 2.33 -5.79
N ASP A 158 -7.73 3.44 -6.48
CA ASP A 158 -6.56 4.30 -6.23
C ASP A 158 -6.85 5.44 -5.24
N THR A 159 -7.99 5.39 -4.55
CA THR A 159 -8.34 6.37 -3.52
C THR A 159 -7.56 6.11 -2.24
N LEU A 160 -6.83 7.13 -1.78
CA LEU A 160 -6.33 7.24 -0.40
C LEU A 160 -7.53 7.46 0.52
N TYR A 161 -7.98 6.40 1.16
CA TYR A 161 -9.17 6.42 1.97
C TYR A 161 -8.82 6.27 3.45
N PHE A 162 -9.21 7.26 4.26
CA PHE A 162 -9.21 7.16 5.72
C PHE A 162 -10.63 6.88 6.18
N ASN A 163 -10.86 5.69 6.75
CA ASN A 163 -12.19 5.28 7.17
C ASN A 163 -12.58 5.99 8.48
N PRO A 164 -13.59 6.88 8.49
CA PRO A 164 -14.00 7.58 9.71
C PRO A 164 -14.48 6.64 10.81
N SER A 165 -15.03 5.47 10.48
CA SER A 165 -15.47 4.48 11.47
C SER A 165 -14.30 3.78 12.19
N LEU A 166 -13.07 3.93 11.68
CA LEU A 166 -11.85 3.39 12.30
C LEU A 166 -11.07 4.46 13.07
N ARG A 167 -11.55 5.72 13.09
CA ARG A 167 -10.96 6.79 13.89
C ARG A 167 -11.08 6.45 15.38
N ARG A 168 -10.00 6.67 16.13
CA ARG A 168 -9.95 6.44 17.58
C ARG A 168 -9.35 7.65 18.30
N ASP A 169 -9.53 7.71 19.61
CA ASP A 169 -8.76 8.60 20.47
C ASP A 169 -7.43 7.96 20.86
N VAL A 170 -6.41 8.77 21.12
CA VAL A 170 -5.18 8.34 21.79
C VAL A 170 -5.58 7.83 23.19
N PRO A 171 -5.30 6.56 23.54
CA PRO A 171 -5.77 5.99 24.81
C PRO A 171 -5.15 6.65 26.05
N ASN A 172 -5.77 6.38 27.21
CA ASN A 172 -5.31 6.79 28.55
C ASN A 172 -5.31 8.32 28.82
N VAL A 173 -6.06 9.08 28.02
CA VAL A 173 -6.35 10.50 28.24
C VAL A 173 -7.68 10.61 28.99
N ASN A 174 -7.64 11.11 30.23
CA ASN A 174 -8.80 11.21 31.12
C ASN A 174 -9.19 12.66 31.47
N GLY A 175 -8.29 13.61 31.24
CA GLY A 175 -8.48 15.05 31.46
C GLY A 175 -8.29 15.85 30.17
N THR A 176 -7.72 17.05 30.29
CA THR A 176 -7.44 17.92 29.13
C THR A 176 -6.07 17.60 28.54
N LEU A 177 -6.06 17.16 27.28
CA LEU A 177 -4.84 16.91 26.52
C LEU A 177 -4.21 18.23 26.08
N SER A 178 -3.06 18.57 26.65
CA SER A 178 -2.36 19.85 26.39
C SER A 178 -1.14 19.70 25.47
N ALA A 179 -0.54 18.52 25.46
CA ALA A 179 0.58 18.16 24.60
C ALA A 179 0.50 16.68 24.22
N GLU A 180 0.89 16.35 22.98
CA GLU A 180 1.08 14.98 22.54
C GLU A 180 2.19 14.91 21.47
N LYS A 181 2.97 13.83 21.50
CA LYS A 181 3.96 13.52 20.47
C LYS A 181 4.21 12.03 20.41
N CYS A 182 4.18 11.48 19.21
CA CYS A 182 4.40 10.06 18.97
C CYS A 182 5.70 9.79 18.21
N VAL A 183 6.34 8.66 18.48
CA VAL A 183 7.57 8.21 17.81
C VAL A 183 7.56 6.70 17.68
N LEU A 184 8.31 6.17 16.72
CA LEU A 184 8.58 4.74 16.59
C LEU A 184 10.02 4.47 17.04
N GLN A 185 10.18 3.59 18.01
CA GLN A 185 11.48 3.07 18.42
C GLN A 185 11.48 1.54 18.22
N GLY A 186 12.34 1.05 17.33
CA GLY A 186 12.31 -0.36 16.93
C GLY A 186 10.93 -0.74 16.38
N SER A 187 10.24 -1.65 17.07
CA SER A 187 8.87 -2.10 16.73
C SER A 187 7.79 -1.50 17.64
N THR A 188 8.15 -0.62 18.57
CA THR A 188 7.22 -0.06 19.57
C THR A 188 6.93 1.41 19.26
N TYR A 189 5.65 1.72 19.13
CA TYR A 189 5.15 3.08 19.07
C TYR A 189 5.05 3.63 20.47
N TYR A 190 5.61 4.82 20.69
CA TYR A 190 5.50 5.55 21.94
C TYR A 190 4.76 6.87 21.68
N CYS A 191 3.76 7.19 22.49
CA CYS A 191 3.10 8.49 22.48
C CYS A 191 3.17 9.13 23.87
N LEU A 192 3.97 10.18 23.99
CA LEU A 192 4.02 11.01 25.19
C LEU A 192 2.86 11.99 25.16
N THR A 193 2.11 12.03 26.24
CA THR A 193 0.95 12.93 26.41
C THR A 193 1.11 13.72 27.70
N ASN A 194 0.62 14.96 27.71
CA ASN A 194 0.39 15.74 28.94
C ASN A 194 -1.11 15.87 29.16
N ASP A 195 -1.62 15.07 30.09
CA ASP A 195 -3.03 14.95 30.44
C ASP A 195 -3.29 15.62 31.80
N GLY A 196 -3.84 16.84 31.76
CA GLY A 196 -4.13 17.60 32.99
C GLY A 196 -2.90 17.87 33.87
N GLY A 197 -1.71 17.98 33.29
CA GLY A 197 -0.44 18.17 34.01
C GLY A 197 0.33 16.89 34.31
N THR A 198 -0.27 15.72 34.07
CA THR A 198 0.39 14.42 34.25
C THR A 198 0.97 13.93 32.92
N TYR A 199 2.28 13.71 32.88
CA TYR A 199 2.92 13.13 31.71
C TYR A 199 2.74 11.61 31.67
N LYS A 200 2.28 11.09 30.54
CA LYS A 200 2.09 9.66 30.32
C LYS A 200 2.76 9.24 29.02
N LEU A 201 3.64 8.26 29.09
CA LEU A 201 4.21 7.59 27.94
C LEU A 201 3.39 6.34 27.64
N ASN A 202 2.56 6.44 26.60
CA ASN A 202 1.75 5.33 26.10
C ASN A 202 2.57 4.51 25.11
N SER A 203 2.44 3.19 25.11
CA SER A 203 3.14 2.32 24.16
C SER A 203 2.26 1.23 23.52
N ALA A 204 2.58 0.92 22.27
CA ALA A 204 1.83 0.01 21.43
C ALA A 204 2.69 -0.70 20.38
N ALA A 205 2.27 -1.90 19.96
CA ALA A 205 2.86 -2.58 18.81
C ALA A 205 2.24 -2.13 17.47
N ASN A 206 1.05 -1.54 17.51
CA ASN A 206 0.37 -0.97 16.35
C ASN A 206 -0.47 0.23 16.82
N PRO A 207 -0.38 1.42 16.19
CA PRO A 207 -1.14 2.60 16.63
C PRO A 207 -2.66 2.41 16.62
N GLY A 208 -3.18 1.53 15.75
CA GLY A 208 -4.60 1.22 15.63
C GLY A 208 -5.16 0.30 16.70
N GLN A 209 -4.33 -0.27 17.59
CA GLN A 209 -4.83 -1.11 18.66
C GLN A 209 -5.64 -0.27 19.68
N GLY A 210 -6.72 -0.84 20.23
CA GLY A 210 -7.65 -0.09 21.09
C GLY A 210 -7.12 0.22 22.48
N THR A 211 -6.08 -0.49 22.92
CA THR A 211 -5.53 -0.39 24.27
C THR A 211 -4.02 -0.27 24.19
N TRP A 212 -3.46 0.75 24.81
CA TRP A 212 -2.03 0.98 24.87
C TRP A 212 -1.55 0.76 26.30
N ALA A 213 -0.37 0.18 26.47
CA ALA A 213 0.29 0.19 27.76
C ALA A 213 0.59 1.65 28.15
N VAL A 214 0.59 1.96 29.45
CA VAL A 214 0.79 3.32 29.93
C VAL A 214 1.78 3.33 31.08
N LYS A 215 2.65 4.33 31.06
CA LYS A 215 3.56 4.66 32.15
C LYS A 215 3.41 6.14 32.48
N VAL A 216 3.18 6.46 33.75
CA VAL A 216 3.31 7.85 34.22
C VAL A 216 4.80 8.18 34.27
N VAL A 217 5.19 9.32 33.72
CA VAL A 217 6.59 9.75 33.63
C VAL A 217 6.79 10.98 34.48
N ASP A 218 7.65 10.86 35.49
CA ASP A 218 8.09 11.98 36.30
C ASP A 218 9.41 12.51 35.73
N PHE A 219 9.33 13.63 35.03
CA PHE A 219 10.52 14.27 34.47
C PHE A 219 11.25 15.07 35.56
N PRO A 220 12.60 14.99 35.66
CA PRO A 220 13.38 15.86 36.54
C PRO A 220 13.56 17.29 35.98
N PHE A 221 12.93 17.59 34.84
CA PHE A 221 12.95 18.86 34.11
C PHE A 221 11.55 19.13 33.52
N THR A 222 11.34 20.31 32.95
CA THR A 222 10.09 20.59 32.20
C THR A 222 10.28 20.17 30.74
N PRO A 223 9.58 19.15 30.23
CA PRO A 223 9.82 18.63 28.89
C PRO A 223 9.15 19.49 27.80
N ALA A 224 9.89 19.72 26.71
CA ALA A 224 9.32 20.19 25.45
C ALA A 224 8.75 18.98 24.68
N VAL A 225 7.52 18.55 25.01
CA VAL A 225 6.90 17.30 24.50
C VAL A 225 7.04 17.10 23.00
N ASN A 226 6.85 18.14 22.19
CA ASN A 226 6.91 18.05 20.73
C ASN A 226 8.30 17.69 20.17
N SER A 227 9.35 17.84 20.97
CA SER A 227 10.72 17.46 20.61
C SER A 227 10.99 15.96 20.74
N LEU A 228 10.09 15.19 21.38
CA LEU A 228 10.30 13.75 21.56
C LEU A 228 10.65 13.09 20.22
N SER A 229 11.80 12.42 20.22
CA SER A 229 12.39 11.73 19.08
C SER A 229 12.91 10.36 19.52
N ALA A 230 13.05 9.45 18.57
CA ALA A 230 13.57 8.11 18.82
C ALA A 230 14.73 7.80 17.87
N THR A 231 15.74 7.13 18.41
CA THR A 231 16.77 6.43 17.64
C THR A 231 16.51 4.92 17.72
N SER A 232 17.37 4.11 17.13
CA SER A 232 17.32 2.64 17.24
C SER A 232 17.41 2.14 18.69
N GLY A 233 18.06 2.89 19.58
CA GLY A 233 18.37 2.44 20.94
C GLY A 233 17.87 3.32 22.09
N ALA A 234 17.40 4.55 21.82
CA ALA A 234 16.98 5.46 22.89
C ALA A 234 15.87 6.43 22.48
N LEU A 235 15.13 6.91 23.48
CA LEU A 235 14.24 8.06 23.35
C LEU A 235 15.02 9.32 23.74
N TYR A 236 14.79 10.40 23.03
CA TYR A 236 15.40 11.70 23.26
C TYR A 236 14.33 12.77 23.35
N ILE A 237 14.53 13.74 24.23
CA ILE A 237 13.62 14.87 24.40
C ILE A 237 14.42 16.07 24.90
N LEU A 238 14.01 17.27 24.49
CA LEU A 238 14.53 18.52 25.04
C LEU A 238 13.74 18.92 26.29
N SER A 239 14.41 19.57 27.21
CA SER A 239 13.73 20.45 28.17
C SER A 239 13.19 21.70 27.44
N THR A 240 12.33 22.48 28.10
CA THR A 240 11.91 23.80 27.59
C THR A 240 13.07 24.82 27.48
N GLY A 241 14.19 24.59 28.18
CA GLY A 241 15.44 25.33 28.05
C GLY A 241 16.38 24.84 26.95
N GLY A 242 16.07 23.70 26.32
CA GLY A 242 16.83 23.13 25.20
C GLY A 242 17.87 22.09 25.59
N GLU A 243 18.07 21.78 26.88
CA GLU A 243 18.95 20.69 27.31
C GLU A 243 18.40 19.34 26.82
N LEU A 244 19.26 18.52 26.21
CA LEU A 244 18.90 17.22 25.68
C LEU A 244 18.95 16.15 26.77
N TYR A 245 17.87 15.39 26.90
CA TYR A 245 17.78 14.23 27.78
C TYR A 245 17.56 12.96 26.99
N ARG A 246 18.13 11.86 27.48
CA ARG A 246 18.05 10.51 26.89
C ARG A 246 17.45 9.51 27.86
N SER A 247 16.61 8.61 27.34
CA SER A 247 16.13 7.42 28.04
C SER A 247 16.39 6.16 27.23
N THR A 248 16.99 5.14 27.87
CA THR A 248 17.25 3.81 27.30
C THR A 248 16.36 2.72 27.90
N ASP A 249 15.41 3.09 28.76
CA ASP A 249 14.55 2.18 29.53
C ASP A 249 13.06 2.51 29.36
N ALA A 250 12.71 2.91 28.14
CA ALA A 250 11.34 3.27 27.73
C ALA A 250 10.73 4.37 28.63
N GLY A 251 11.47 5.46 28.82
CA GLY A 251 11.02 6.66 29.53
C GLY A 251 10.93 6.52 31.04
N THR A 252 11.59 5.53 31.65
CA THR A 252 11.60 5.37 33.13
C THR A 252 12.61 6.32 33.75
N THR A 253 13.82 6.37 33.18
CA THR A 253 14.88 7.27 33.60
C THR A 253 15.30 8.16 32.44
N TRP A 254 15.62 9.41 32.77
CA TRP A 254 16.10 10.40 31.83
C TRP A 254 17.44 10.95 32.32
N THR A 255 18.47 10.85 31.48
CA THR A 255 19.82 11.33 31.78
C THR A 255 20.13 12.53 30.90
N ASP A 256 20.67 13.59 31.52
CA ASP A 256 21.17 14.77 30.81
C ASP A 256 22.35 14.37 29.90
N CYS A 257 22.29 14.77 28.64
CA CYS A 257 23.31 14.53 27.63
C CYS A 257 24.46 15.54 27.67
N GLY A 258 24.34 16.63 28.43
CA GLY A 258 25.34 17.69 28.54
C GLY A 258 25.41 18.58 27.30
N VAL A 259 24.37 18.60 26.48
CA VAL A 259 24.25 19.45 25.29
C VAL A 259 22.93 20.21 25.32
N THR A 260 22.95 21.43 24.79
CA THR A 260 21.77 22.31 24.70
C THR A 260 21.52 22.64 23.24
N TRP A 261 20.32 22.36 22.74
CA TRP A 261 19.93 22.58 21.36
C TRP A 261 18.77 23.56 21.26
N HIS A 262 18.77 24.32 20.17
CA HIS A 262 17.63 25.13 19.75
C HIS A 262 16.46 24.24 19.29
N SER A 263 16.75 23.15 18.59
CA SER A 263 15.75 22.18 18.17
C SER A 263 16.32 20.77 18.03
N LEU A 264 15.43 19.79 18.16
CA LEU A 264 15.67 18.38 17.92
C LEU A 264 14.96 17.99 16.63
N LEU A 265 15.72 17.60 15.62
CA LEU A 265 15.24 17.33 14.26
C LEU A 265 14.69 15.91 14.12
N GLY A 266 15.29 14.96 14.83
CA GLY A 266 14.88 13.55 14.85
C GLY A 266 16.03 12.61 15.18
N GLY A 267 15.79 11.32 15.07
CA GLY A 267 16.82 10.29 15.18
C GLY A 267 17.22 9.73 13.83
N TRP A 268 18.50 9.39 13.68
CA TRP A 268 19.04 8.66 12.54
C TRP A 268 19.96 7.56 13.07
N GLY A 269 19.70 6.30 12.72
CA GLY A 269 20.44 5.17 13.28
C GLY A 269 20.39 5.20 14.81
N ASP A 270 21.54 5.26 15.46
CA ASP A 270 21.71 5.34 16.91
C ASP A 270 21.86 6.78 17.46
N LYS A 271 21.92 7.80 16.60
CA LYS A 271 22.15 9.21 16.98
C LYS A 271 20.92 10.09 16.86
N ALA A 272 20.82 11.07 17.76
CA ALA A 272 19.88 12.18 17.67
C ALA A 272 20.54 13.32 16.88
N LEU A 273 19.77 13.99 16.03
CA LEU A 273 20.21 15.13 15.22
C LEU A 273 19.52 16.40 15.71
N GLY A 274 20.27 17.48 15.87
CA GLY A 274 19.74 18.72 16.39
C GLY A 274 20.39 19.95 15.77
N VAL A 275 19.84 21.11 16.13
CA VAL A 275 20.40 22.42 15.79
C VAL A 275 20.85 23.08 17.07
N TYR A 276 22.13 23.42 17.14
CA TYR A 276 22.74 24.22 18.19
C TYR A 276 22.64 25.72 17.85
N TYR A 277 22.49 26.57 18.86
CA TYR A 277 22.53 28.03 18.71
C TYR A 277 23.34 28.65 19.85
N ASP A 278 24.37 29.42 19.53
CA ASP A 278 25.25 30.09 20.53
C ASP A 278 24.82 31.53 20.87
N GLY A 279 23.65 31.97 20.40
CA GLY A 279 23.23 33.37 20.49
C GLY A 279 23.60 34.22 19.26
N SER A 280 24.35 33.65 18.30
CA SER A 280 24.71 34.33 17.06
C SER A 280 24.51 33.46 15.82
N THR A 281 24.98 32.21 15.84
CA THR A 281 25.02 31.31 14.68
C THR A 281 24.32 30.01 14.98
N TYR A 282 23.49 29.55 14.04
CA TYR A 282 22.90 28.20 14.07
C TYR A 282 23.88 27.20 13.47
N ARG A 283 24.09 26.06 14.14
CA ARG A 283 24.95 24.99 13.66
C ARG A 283 24.29 23.62 13.77
N HIS A 284 24.56 22.73 12.82
CA HIS A 284 24.19 21.32 12.88
C HIS A 284 24.95 20.64 14.02
N ASP A 285 24.27 19.76 14.75
CA ASP A 285 24.85 18.97 15.83
C ASP A 285 24.26 17.56 15.87
N GLU A 286 24.98 16.63 16.50
CA GLU A 286 24.52 15.26 16.71
C GLU A 286 24.91 14.74 18.10
N TYR A 287 24.12 13.80 18.61
CA TYR A 287 24.40 13.15 19.88
C TYR A 287 24.24 11.62 19.77
N PRO A 288 25.21 10.82 20.25
CA PRO A 288 26.50 11.24 20.78
C PRO A 288 27.40 11.84 19.69
N ARG A 289 28.19 12.86 20.05
CA ARG A 289 29.19 13.43 19.14
C ARG A 289 30.34 12.43 18.95
N PRO A 290 30.75 12.10 17.71
CA PRO A 290 31.94 11.31 17.49
C PRO A 290 33.20 12.07 17.92
N GLN A 291 34.30 11.35 18.08
CA GLN A 291 35.58 11.97 18.44
C GLN A 291 36.00 12.98 17.37
N GLY A 292 36.33 14.20 17.78
CA GLY A 292 36.74 15.28 16.87
C GLY A 292 35.58 15.94 16.10
N TYR A 293 34.33 15.66 16.49
CA TYR A 293 33.15 16.27 15.85
C TYR A 293 33.21 17.80 15.89
N THR A 294 33.00 18.41 14.74
CA THR A 294 32.98 19.87 14.57
C THR A 294 31.60 20.27 14.07
N LEU A 295 31.01 21.26 14.74
CA LEU A 295 29.71 21.82 14.35
C LEU A 295 29.85 22.57 13.02
N THR A 296 28.91 22.35 12.11
CA THR A 296 28.84 23.05 10.81
C THR A 296 27.72 24.06 10.81
N GLU A 297 27.92 25.24 10.20
CA GLU A 297 26.87 26.26 10.13
C GLU A 297 25.67 25.80 9.30
N VAL A 298 24.48 26.22 9.73
CA VAL A 298 23.22 25.93 9.07
C VAL A 298 22.97 26.93 7.93
N GLU A 299 22.60 26.39 6.77
CA GLU A 299 22.26 27.13 5.56
C GLU A 299 20.95 27.92 5.69
N ASP A 300 20.80 29.01 4.92
CA ASP A 300 19.61 29.89 4.96
C ASP A 300 18.30 29.16 4.64
N SER A 301 18.37 28.13 3.78
CA SER A 301 17.22 27.33 3.34
C SER A 301 16.96 26.11 4.23
N PHE A 302 17.74 25.91 5.28
CA PHE A 302 17.56 24.82 6.25
C PHE A 302 16.63 25.23 7.39
N PRO A 303 15.74 24.33 7.87
CA PRO A 303 14.87 24.62 8.97
C PRO A 303 15.57 24.47 10.33
N VAL A 304 15.66 25.58 11.08
CA VAL A 304 16.16 25.56 12.45
C VAL A 304 15.11 25.10 13.45
N ALA A 305 13.81 25.13 13.10
CA ALA A 305 12.72 24.67 13.97
C ALA A 305 11.47 24.31 13.16
N GLU A 306 10.52 23.63 13.82
CA GLU A 306 9.16 23.38 13.32
C GLU A 306 9.08 22.68 11.95
N ALA A 307 10.09 21.91 11.56
CA ALA A 307 10.04 21.06 10.37
C ALA A 307 9.04 19.90 10.55
N SER A 308 8.76 19.17 9.47
CA SER A 308 8.14 17.85 9.58
C SER A 308 9.04 16.89 10.39
N PRO A 309 8.51 15.77 10.91
CA PRO A 309 9.35 14.71 11.47
C PRO A 309 10.41 14.23 10.46
N LEU A 310 11.63 14.00 10.92
CA LEU A 310 12.67 13.33 10.13
C LEU A 310 12.24 11.90 9.85
N THR A 311 12.04 11.60 8.57
CA THR A 311 11.42 10.35 8.13
C THR A 311 12.40 9.55 7.28
N PRO A 312 12.65 8.26 7.61
CA PRO A 312 13.50 7.40 6.81
C PRO A 312 13.08 7.34 5.35
N ALA A 313 14.04 7.52 4.47
CA ALA A 313 13.93 7.31 3.04
C ALA A 313 14.65 6.01 2.69
N THR A 314 13.93 5.05 2.11
CA THR A 314 14.50 3.83 1.55
C THR A 314 14.35 3.86 0.04
N ASN A 315 15.42 3.62 -0.70
CA ASN A 315 15.38 3.39 -2.13
C ASN A 315 16.32 2.23 -2.50
N GLU A 316 16.04 1.56 -3.62
CA GLU A 316 16.80 0.38 -4.08
C GLU A 316 18.23 0.72 -4.56
N TRP A 317 18.56 2.01 -4.66
CA TRP A 317 19.80 2.51 -5.27
C TRP A 317 20.84 2.99 -4.24
N THR A 318 20.47 3.07 -2.96
CA THR A 318 21.36 3.54 -1.88
C THR A 318 21.65 2.41 -0.90
N LEU A 319 22.94 2.22 -0.59
CA LEU A 319 23.39 1.24 0.40
C LEU A 319 23.21 1.72 1.85
N THR A 320 23.06 3.03 2.07
CA THR A 320 22.86 3.63 3.39
C THR A 320 21.47 4.23 3.51
N GLN A 321 20.87 4.10 4.70
CA GLN A 321 19.57 4.69 5.01
C GLN A 321 19.66 6.21 4.95
N GLN A 322 18.85 6.83 4.10
CA GLN A 322 18.68 8.28 4.08
C GLN A 322 17.50 8.66 4.96
N SER A 323 17.38 9.93 5.32
CA SER A 323 16.17 10.46 5.96
C SER A 323 15.88 11.85 5.45
N MET A 324 14.60 12.20 5.42
CA MET A 324 14.13 13.47 4.86
C MET A 324 13.25 14.20 5.85
N LEU A 325 13.33 15.53 5.82
CA LEU A 325 12.37 16.42 6.44
C LEU A 325 11.95 17.50 5.44
N PHE A 326 10.79 18.10 5.69
CA PHE A 326 10.21 19.13 4.85
C PHE A 326 9.83 20.36 5.67
N GLY A 327 10.06 21.53 5.06
CA GLY A 327 9.60 22.82 5.57
C GLY A 327 10.17 23.15 6.94
N GLY A 328 9.46 23.98 7.70
CA GLY A 328 9.92 24.55 8.96
C GLY A 328 10.29 26.02 8.85
N LYS A 329 10.97 26.54 9.86
CA LYS A 329 11.40 27.95 9.93
C LYS A 329 12.89 28.07 9.68
N SER A 330 13.30 28.97 8.79
CA SER A 330 14.71 29.32 8.64
C SER A 330 15.25 30.11 9.83
N LYS A 331 16.57 30.34 9.86
CA LYS A 331 17.21 31.22 10.86
C LYS A 331 16.65 32.65 10.90
N SER A 332 16.05 33.12 9.80
CA SER A 332 15.38 34.42 9.68
C SER A 332 13.88 34.37 10.00
N GLY A 333 13.35 33.21 10.38
CA GLY A 333 11.93 33.00 10.70
C GLY A 333 11.02 32.82 9.49
N ASN A 334 11.56 32.70 8.27
CA ASN A 334 10.77 32.45 7.08
C ASN A 334 10.25 31.01 7.06
N ILE A 335 9.00 30.81 6.65
CA ILE A 335 8.44 29.48 6.46
C ILE A 335 8.95 28.89 5.15
N LEU A 336 9.63 27.74 5.25
CA LEU A 336 10.33 27.10 4.15
C LEU A 336 9.44 26.13 3.37
N ALA A 337 9.71 26.03 2.07
CA ALA A 337 9.11 25.05 1.14
C ALA A 337 10.17 24.07 0.62
N THR A 338 11.21 23.81 1.42
CA THR A 338 12.39 23.05 1.05
C THR A 338 12.36 21.67 1.68
N THR A 339 12.91 20.69 0.96
CA THR A 339 13.10 19.32 1.44
C THR A 339 14.59 19.11 1.65
N TRP A 340 14.95 18.62 2.83
CA TRP A 340 16.34 18.34 3.20
C TRP A 340 16.52 16.86 3.50
N GLY A 341 17.64 16.32 3.02
CA GLY A 341 18.07 14.96 3.24
C GLY A 341 19.27 14.89 4.17
N TYR A 342 19.34 13.83 4.96
CA TYR A 342 20.51 13.44 5.72
C TYR A 342 20.97 12.04 5.27
N ASP A 343 22.23 11.91 4.89
CA ASP A 343 22.82 10.66 4.38
C ASP A 343 23.52 9.80 5.45
N GLY A 344 23.51 10.26 6.70
CA GLY A 344 24.25 9.67 7.81
C GLY A 344 25.48 10.48 8.24
N THR A 345 25.92 11.41 7.41
CA THR A 345 27.07 12.30 7.70
C THR A 345 26.73 13.76 7.41
N ASN A 346 26.13 14.05 6.25
CA ASN A 346 25.91 15.39 5.74
C ASN A 346 24.41 15.67 5.52
N TRP A 347 24.04 16.92 5.73
CA TRP A 347 22.77 17.48 5.27
C TRP A 347 22.93 18.01 3.84
N GLY A 348 21.89 17.84 3.04
CA GLY A 348 21.80 18.42 1.70
C GLY A 348 20.38 18.79 1.32
N GLU A 349 20.19 19.94 0.68
CA GLU A 349 18.91 20.31 0.12
C GLU A 349 18.60 19.43 -1.10
N ILE A 350 17.45 18.78 -1.08
CA ILE A 350 16.97 17.89 -2.15
C ILE A 350 16.16 18.68 -3.18
N THR A 351 15.47 19.73 -2.74
CA THR A 351 14.53 20.48 -3.59
C THR A 351 15.24 21.14 -4.77
N ASP A 352 14.74 20.84 -5.98
CA ASP A 352 15.11 21.59 -7.18
C ASP A 352 14.11 22.73 -7.38
N HIS A 353 14.55 23.96 -7.08
CA HIS A 353 13.71 25.16 -7.20
C HIS A 353 13.23 25.46 -8.62
N LYS A 354 13.84 24.89 -9.67
CA LYS A 354 13.38 25.05 -11.06
C LYS A 354 12.24 24.10 -11.38
N LEU A 355 12.23 22.92 -10.76
CA LEU A 355 11.19 21.90 -10.94
C LEU A 355 10.03 22.07 -9.95
N GLN A 356 10.27 22.74 -8.83
CA GLN A 356 9.26 22.99 -7.81
C GLN A 356 8.30 24.10 -8.26
N SER A 357 7.00 23.76 -8.33
CA SER A 357 5.95 24.72 -8.67
C SER A 357 4.75 24.57 -7.73
N GLY A 358 4.22 25.68 -7.23
CA GLY A 358 2.94 25.71 -6.49
C GLY A 358 2.91 25.05 -5.11
N LEU A 359 4.07 24.68 -4.54
CA LEU A 359 4.17 24.20 -3.16
C LEU A 359 4.39 25.39 -2.21
N PRO A 360 3.47 25.67 -1.28
CA PRO A 360 3.68 26.70 -0.28
C PRO A 360 4.64 26.21 0.80
N GLY A 361 5.34 27.13 1.46
CA GLY A 361 6.09 26.81 2.66
C GLY A 361 5.15 26.37 3.78
N MET A 362 5.59 25.39 4.58
CA MET A 362 4.80 24.88 5.70
C MET A 362 5.68 24.59 6.92
N THR A 363 5.12 24.75 8.11
CA THR A 363 5.68 24.20 9.36
C THR A 363 4.86 23.03 9.86
N GLU A 364 5.54 22.06 10.47
CA GLU A 364 4.93 20.96 11.23
C GLU A 364 3.93 20.12 10.42
N ALA A 365 4.22 19.96 9.13
CA ALA A 365 3.52 19.04 8.25
C ALA A 365 3.91 17.59 8.54
N VAL A 366 3.12 16.67 8.01
CA VAL A 366 3.41 15.23 8.00
C VAL A 366 4.00 14.85 6.65
N ILE A 367 5.13 14.14 6.66
CA ILE A 367 5.73 13.52 5.48
C ILE A 367 5.73 12.00 5.64
N VAL A 368 5.31 11.25 4.61
CA VAL A 368 5.19 9.79 4.67
C VAL A 368 5.68 9.15 3.37
N PRO A 369 6.61 8.18 3.42
CA PRO A 369 6.92 7.34 2.27
C PRO A 369 5.81 6.31 2.10
N TYR A 370 5.24 6.24 0.91
CA TYR A 370 4.17 5.31 0.58
C TYR A 370 4.33 4.84 -0.87
N ALA A 371 3.27 4.27 -1.43
CA ALA A 371 3.24 3.93 -2.84
C ALA A 371 1.86 4.13 -3.43
N THR A 372 1.82 4.75 -4.60
CA THR A 372 0.63 4.99 -5.41
C THR A 372 0.69 4.15 -6.69
N TYR A 373 -0.29 4.29 -7.58
CA TYR A 373 -0.37 3.51 -8.81
C TYR A 373 -0.53 4.41 -10.02
N SER A 374 0.11 4.01 -11.12
CA SER A 374 -0.21 4.49 -12.46
C SER A 374 -0.97 3.39 -13.17
N VAL A 375 -2.17 3.71 -13.63
CA VAL A 375 -3.01 2.76 -14.36
C VAL A 375 -2.89 3.03 -15.85
N ASP A 376 -2.48 2.01 -16.59
CA ASP A 376 -2.65 1.98 -18.03
C ASP A 376 -4.09 1.56 -18.34
N SER A 377 -4.92 2.51 -18.76
CA SER A 377 -6.33 2.25 -19.12
C SER A 377 -6.51 1.41 -20.39
N THR A 378 -5.45 1.25 -21.19
CA THR A 378 -5.45 0.43 -22.40
C THR A 378 -5.32 -1.04 -22.04
N ASN A 379 -4.33 -1.35 -21.19
CA ASN A 379 -3.99 -2.71 -20.81
C ASN A 379 -4.59 -3.14 -19.47
N HIS A 380 -5.28 -2.24 -18.77
CA HIS A 380 -5.83 -2.41 -17.41
C HIS A 380 -4.77 -2.80 -16.38
N THR A 381 -3.53 -2.37 -16.61
CA THR A 381 -2.38 -2.71 -15.76
C THR A 381 -2.09 -1.57 -14.81
N ALA A 382 -2.01 -1.86 -13.52
CA ALA A 382 -1.57 -0.91 -12.51
C ALA A 382 -0.12 -1.14 -12.12
N THR A 383 0.70 -0.10 -12.32
CA THR A 383 2.11 -0.12 -11.95
C THR A 383 2.29 0.70 -10.68
N GLU A 384 2.83 0.05 -9.66
CA GLU A 384 3.18 0.69 -8.40
C GLU A 384 4.27 1.75 -8.58
N ARG A 385 4.16 2.86 -7.85
CA ARG A 385 5.13 3.95 -7.82
C ARG A 385 5.43 4.36 -6.39
N VAL A 386 6.70 4.33 -6.01
CA VAL A 386 7.15 4.93 -4.74
C VAL A 386 6.76 6.40 -4.73
N THR A 387 6.06 6.83 -3.68
CA THR A 387 5.49 8.17 -3.58
C THR A 387 5.61 8.70 -2.18
N TRP A 388 6.13 9.91 -2.03
CA TRP A 388 6.05 10.64 -0.77
C TRP A 388 4.76 11.43 -0.71
N LEU A 389 4.09 11.38 0.43
CA LEU A 389 2.91 12.18 0.74
C LEU A 389 3.29 13.27 1.73
N LEU A 390 2.88 14.50 1.45
CA LEU A 390 2.98 15.63 2.36
C LEU A 390 1.56 16.12 2.70
N MET A 391 1.22 16.11 3.98
CA MET A 391 -0.14 16.34 4.48
C MET A 391 -0.14 17.24 5.71
N GLY A 392 -1.18 18.07 5.86
CA GLY A 392 -1.30 19.00 6.98
C GLY A 392 -0.17 20.05 7.00
N GLY A 393 0.00 20.69 8.15
CA GLY A 393 0.98 21.74 8.38
C GLY A 393 0.37 23.15 8.39
N LYS A 394 1.15 24.12 8.88
CA LYS A 394 0.80 25.55 8.91
C LYS A 394 1.55 26.30 7.83
N MET A 395 0.83 26.99 6.95
CA MET A 395 1.38 27.89 5.95
C MET A 395 1.58 29.31 6.52
N GLN A 396 2.14 30.19 5.70
CA GLN A 396 2.24 31.63 5.97
C GLN A 396 0.91 32.20 6.50
N GLY A 397 0.99 33.03 7.55
CA GLY A 397 -0.19 33.62 8.20
C GLY A 397 -0.99 32.66 9.10
N GLY A 398 -0.49 31.44 9.36
CA GLY A 398 -1.13 30.48 10.27
C GLY A 398 -2.25 29.66 9.63
N LYS A 399 -2.48 29.79 8.32
CA LYS A 399 -3.47 29.00 7.59
C LYS A 399 -3.06 27.53 7.55
N LEU A 400 -3.95 26.62 7.93
CA LEU A 400 -3.68 25.19 7.83
C LEU A 400 -3.75 24.69 6.38
N ASN A 401 -2.85 23.78 6.04
CA ASN A 401 -2.84 23.10 4.75
C ASN A 401 -3.84 21.94 4.75
N ASN A 402 -4.76 21.95 3.78
CA ASN A 402 -5.75 20.90 3.56
C ASN A 402 -5.50 20.14 2.26
N THR A 403 -4.37 20.40 1.60
CA THR A 403 -3.99 19.78 0.34
C THR A 403 -2.93 18.74 0.60
N THR A 404 -3.16 17.53 0.10
CA THR A 404 -2.11 16.52 0.01
C THR A 404 -1.25 16.81 -1.20
N TYR A 405 0.06 16.96 -0.98
CA TYR A 405 1.06 17.05 -2.02
C TYR A 405 1.79 15.73 -2.15
N VAL A 406 2.27 15.45 -3.36
CA VAL A 406 2.96 14.20 -3.69
C VAL A 406 4.31 14.49 -4.33
N SER A 407 5.28 13.66 -4.02
CA SER A 407 6.55 13.61 -4.75
C SER A 407 6.81 12.19 -5.25
N TYR A 408 7.07 12.08 -6.56
CA TYR A 408 7.42 10.82 -7.22
C TYR A 408 8.94 10.66 -7.42
N ASN A 409 9.72 11.64 -6.97
CA ASN A 409 11.17 11.76 -7.20
C ASN A 409 11.91 12.07 -5.90
N GLN A 410 11.53 11.40 -4.80
CA GLN A 410 12.23 11.48 -3.51
C GLN A 410 12.34 12.91 -2.94
N GLY A 411 11.33 13.75 -3.13
CA GLY A 411 11.30 15.11 -2.58
C GLY A 411 12.03 16.17 -3.41
N ILE A 412 12.57 15.81 -4.60
CA ILE A 412 13.19 16.77 -5.52
C ILE A 412 12.17 17.81 -5.97
N SER A 413 10.96 17.37 -6.31
CA SER A 413 9.83 18.26 -6.55
C SER A 413 8.52 17.67 -6.03
N TRP A 414 7.61 18.57 -5.70
CA TRP A 414 6.28 18.26 -5.20
C TRP A 414 5.21 18.85 -6.10
N THR A 415 4.13 18.11 -6.29
CA THR A 415 2.92 18.58 -6.98
C THR A 415 1.69 18.32 -6.11
N GLN A 416 0.61 19.05 -6.37
CA GLN A 416 -0.66 18.74 -5.72
C GLN A 416 -1.12 17.33 -6.13
N GLY A 417 -1.46 16.51 -5.14
CA GLY A 417 -2.01 15.18 -5.38
C GLY A 417 -3.35 15.26 -6.11
N GLY A 418 -3.63 14.29 -6.98
CA GLY A 418 -4.93 14.18 -7.64
C GLY A 418 -6.09 14.03 -6.64
N LYS A 419 -7.32 14.18 -7.11
CA LYS A 419 -8.55 14.12 -6.29
C LYS A 419 -8.62 12.86 -5.41
N LEU A 420 -8.14 11.73 -5.91
CA LEU A 420 -8.13 10.44 -5.20
C LEU A 420 -7.11 10.36 -4.06
N LEU A 421 -6.13 11.26 -4.02
CA LEU A 421 -5.08 11.29 -3.00
C LEU A 421 -5.32 12.37 -1.94
N GLN A 422 -6.42 13.11 -2.02
CA GLN A 422 -6.75 14.12 -1.02
C GLN A 422 -7.34 13.48 0.25
N LEU A 423 -7.03 14.07 1.41
CA LEU A 423 -7.63 13.67 2.67
C LEU A 423 -9.16 13.85 2.64
N PRO A 424 -9.93 12.99 3.31
CA PRO A 424 -11.38 13.12 3.34
C PRO A 424 -11.80 14.39 4.10
N ALA A 425 -12.86 15.04 3.65
CA ALA A 425 -13.39 16.26 4.27
C ALA A 425 -13.80 16.10 5.74
N THR A 426 -14.04 14.86 6.19
CA THR A 426 -14.35 14.53 7.58
C THR A 426 -13.13 14.57 8.50
N MET A 427 -11.91 14.52 7.95
CA MET A 427 -10.69 14.67 8.73
C MET A 427 -10.44 16.17 8.96
N PRO A 428 -10.26 16.61 10.22
CA PRO A 428 -9.96 18.00 10.50
C PRO A 428 -8.60 18.39 9.90
N ALA A 429 -8.47 19.66 9.52
CA ALA A 429 -7.17 20.25 9.22
C ALA A 429 -6.23 20.11 10.43
N PHE A 430 -4.97 19.75 10.19
CA PHE A 430 -4.03 19.46 11.26
C PHE A 430 -2.61 19.98 10.97
N TYR A 431 -1.84 20.16 12.04
CA TYR A 431 -0.39 20.33 12.04
C TYR A 431 0.19 19.63 13.29
N GLN A 432 1.51 19.47 13.42
CA GLN A 432 2.15 18.73 14.53
C GLN A 432 1.72 17.26 14.69
N ALA A 433 1.02 16.68 13.70
CA ALA A 433 0.67 15.27 13.72
C ALA A 433 1.89 14.39 13.39
N GLN A 434 1.77 13.09 13.63
CA GLN A 434 2.74 12.09 13.18
C GLN A 434 2.07 11.13 12.25
N ALA A 435 2.86 10.51 11.36
CA ALA A 435 2.34 9.40 10.59
C ALA A 435 3.31 8.25 10.47
N PHE A 436 2.73 7.05 10.40
CA PHE A 436 3.44 5.79 10.35
C PHE A 436 2.81 4.90 9.29
N VAL A 437 3.62 4.21 8.50
CA VAL A 437 3.15 3.13 7.64
C VAL A 437 3.31 1.81 8.39
N VAL A 438 2.20 1.11 8.58
CA VAL A 438 2.12 -0.10 9.39
C VAL A 438 1.51 -1.21 8.56
N TYR A 439 2.26 -2.29 8.38
CA TYR A 439 1.79 -3.47 7.66
C TYR A 439 0.88 -4.31 8.56
N GLU A 440 -0.30 -4.63 8.07
CA GLU A 440 -1.25 -5.54 8.71
C GLU A 440 -1.69 -6.64 7.76
N THR A 441 -1.75 -7.87 8.26
CA THR A 441 -2.16 -9.02 7.46
C THR A 441 -3.69 -9.08 7.36
N LEU A 442 -4.22 -8.96 6.15
CA LEU A 442 -5.60 -9.33 5.85
C LEU A 442 -5.68 -10.83 5.58
N THR A 443 -6.79 -11.44 6.02
CA THR A 443 -7.12 -12.83 5.72
C THR A 443 -8.43 -12.85 4.96
N SER A 444 -8.47 -13.55 3.82
CA SER A 444 -9.74 -13.77 3.13
C SER A 444 -10.65 -14.65 4.00
N SER A 445 -11.87 -14.19 4.24
CA SER A 445 -12.91 -14.99 4.90
C SER A 445 -13.29 -16.13 3.95
N SER A 446 -12.61 -17.27 4.05
CA SER A 446 -12.94 -18.42 3.20
C SER A 446 -14.18 -19.13 3.74
N SER A 447 -15.27 -19.08 2.99
CA SER A 447 -16.24 -20.18 3.02
C SER A 447 -15.52 -21.43 2.49
N LYS A 448 -14.95 -22.23 3.41
CA LYS A 448 -14.34 -23.56 3.18
C LYS A 448 -13.67 -23.71 1.80
N ALA A 449 -12.41 -23.26 1.68
CA ALA A 449 -11.59 -23.57 0.51
C ALA A 449 -11.52 -25.10 0.31
N ARG A 450 -12.24 -25.62 -0.70
CA ARG A 450 -12.17 -27.04 -1.09
C ARG A 450 -10.83 -27.33 -1.77
N ARG A 451 -10.20 -28.42 -1.31
CA ARG A 451 -8.79 -28.83 -1.47
C ARG A 451 -8.29 -29.18 -2.90
N ARG A 452 -8.80 -28.62 -3.99
CA ARG A 452 -8.39 -29.08 -5.35
C ARG A 452 -8.19 -28.00 -6.41
N SER A 453 -7.59 -26.86 -6.05
CA SER A 453 -7.00 -25.95 -7.06
C SER A 453 -5.52 -26.30 -7.26
N VAL A 454 -5.05 -26.30 -8.51
CA VAL A 454 -3.64 -26.57 -8.90
C VAL A 454 -2.69 -25.51 -8.32
N THR A 455 -3.19 -24.31 -8.05
CA THR A 455 -2.52 -23.26 -7.27
C THR A 455 -3.28 -22.99 -5.98
N LYS A 456 -2.57 -22.92 -4.84
CA LYS A 456 -3.19 -22.54 -3.58
C LYS A 456 -3.67 -21.08 -3.69
N PRO A 457 -4.95 -20.80 -3.42
CA PRO A 457 -5.43 -19.42 -3.42
C PRO A 457 -4.66 -18.60 -2.38
N VAL A 458 -4.23 -17.39 -2.74
CA VAL A 458 -3.77 -16.37 -1.78
C VAL A 458 -4.86 -16.20 -0.72
N THR A 459 -4.53 -16.53 0.53
CA THR A 459 -5.49 -16.49 1.64
C THR A 459 -5.17 -15.40 2.63
N THR A 460 -3.91 -14.96 2.68
CA THR A 460 -3.41 -13.86 3.50
C THR A 460 -2.50 -12.96 2.68
N TRP A 461 -2.53 -11.65 2.93
CA TRP A 461 -1.60 -10.68 2.35
C TRP A 461 -1.44 -9.47 3.27
N ASP A 462 -0.28 -8.82 3.19
CA ASP A 462 0.02 -7.66 4.03
C ASP A 462 -0.40 -6.35 3.36
N VAL A 463 -0.98 -5.46 4.16
CA VAL A 463 -1.54 -4.18 3.73
C VAL A 463 -0.84 -3.04 4.47
N PRO A 464 -0.18 -2.11 3.76
CA PRO A 464 0.47 -0.96 4.39
C PRO A 464 -0.57 0.11 4.74
N TYR A 465 -1.02 0.18 5.98
CA TYR A 465 -1.91 1.24 6.46
C TYR A 465 -1.10 2.47 6.87
N ILE A 466 -1.58 3.66 6.50
CA ILE A 466 -1.09 4.94 7.03
C ILE A 466 -1.88 5.25 8.30
N TYR A 467 -1.18 5.37 9.41
CA TYR A 467 -1.73 5.90 10.65
C TYR A 467 -1.33 7.35 10.79
N ILE A 468 -2.30 8.27 10.95
CA ILE A 468 -2.04 9.66 11.36
C ILE A 468 -2.43 9.78 12.83
N VAL A 469 -1.48 10.18 13.67
CA VAL A 469 -1.63 10.20 15.13
C VAL A 469 -1.43 11.60 15.66
N GLY A 470 -2.38 12.03 16.49
CA GLY A 470 -2.35 13.29 17.23
C GLY A 470 -2.37 14.54 16.35
N GLY A 471 -1.69 15.57 16.83
CA GLY A 471 -1.55 16.86 16.17
C GLY A 471 -2.51 17.91 16.73
N ARG A 472 -2.48 19.11 16.16
CA ARG A 472 -3.30 20.24 16.57
C ARG A 472 -4.27 20.66 15.48
N GLY A 473 -5.48 21.00 15.89
CA GLY A 473 -6.50 21.56 15.01
C GLY A 473 -6.35 23.07 14.78
N ALA A 474 -7.26 23.64 14.00
CA ALA A 474 -7.27 25.08 13.67
C ALA A 474 -7.40 26.01 14.89
N ASN A 475 -8.01 25.54 15.99
CA ASN A 475 -8.12 26.27 17.26
C ASN A 475 -6.87 26.13 18.15
N GLY A 476 -5.84 25.41 17.70
CA GLY A 476 -4.63 25.12 18.46
C GLY A 476 -4.79 24.03 19.53
N ALA A 477 -5.97 23.45 19.72
CA ALA A 477 -6.18 22.34 20.65
C ALA A 477 -5.57 21.03 20.10
N GLN A 478 -5.17 20.14 20.99
CA GLN A 478 -4.74 18.79 20.61
C GLN A 478 -5.92 18.01 20.04
N LEU A 479 -5.66 17.27 18.96
CA LEU A 479 -6.65 16.44 18.29
C LEU A 479 -6.82 15.10 19.01
N GLY A 480 -5.75 14.58 19.62
CA GLY A 480 -5.81 13.33 20.38
C GLY A 480 -6.35 12.17 19.56
N SER A 481 -6.17 12.16 18.24
CA SER A 481 -6.85 11.24 17.32
C SER A 481 -5.88 10.31 16.60
N VAL A 482 -6.29 9.06 16.43
CA VAL A 482 -5.64 8.07 15.56
C VAL A 482 -6.55 7.83 14.36
N TRP A 483 -6.06 8.16 13.16
CA TRP A 483 -6.73 7.89 11.89
C TRP A 483 -6.03 6.78 11.15
N LYS A 484 -6.79 5.87 10.56
CA LYS A 484 -6.28 4.75 9.75
C LYS A 484 -6.71 4.93 8.30
N GLY A 485 -5.74 4.98 7.40
CA GLY A 485 -5.98 5.12 5.97
C GLY A 485 -5.16 4.16 5.13
N VAL A 486 -5.57 3.99 3.87
CA VAL A 486 -4.94 3.09 2.91
C VAL A 486 -5.36 3.48 1.50
N ILE A 487 -4.54 3.19 0.49
CA ILE A 487 -5.04 3.17 -0.90
C ILE A 487 -5.84 1.89 -1.11
N ASN A 488 -7.11 2.01 -1.49
CA ASN A 488 -8.07 0.88 -1.53
C ASN A 488 -7.54 -0.37 -2.25
N ARG A 489 -6.80 -0.19 -3.35
CA ARG A 489 -6.18 -1.27 -4.14
C ARG A 489 -5.32 -2.19 -3.30
N ARG A 490 -4.63 -1.68 -2.28
CA ARG A 490 -3.79 -2.47 -1.37
C ARG A 490 -4.59 -3.44 -0.51
N MET A 491 -5.88 -3.16 -0.27
CA MET A 491 -6.76 -4.07 0.45
C MET A 491 -7.29 -5.19 -0.44
N PHE A 492 -7.16 -5.07 -1.76
CA PHE A 492 -7.62 -6.11 -2.67
C PHE A 492 -6.69 -7.30 -2.61
N ARG A 493 -7.27 -8.48 -2.75
CA ARG A 493 -6.53 -9.72 -2.74
C ARG A 493 -5.57 -9.75 -3.95
N PRO A 494 -4.27 -9.99 -3.75
CA PRO A 494 -3.31 -10.10 -4.85
C PRO A 494 -3.67 -11.22 -5.83
N ILE A 495 -3.38 -10.95 -7.10
CA ILE A 495 -3.46 -11.88 -8.21
C ILE A 495 -2.01 -12.13 -8.66
N TYR A 496 -1.61 -13.40 -8.76
CA TYR A 496 -0.27 -13.82 -9.21
C TYR A 496 -0.36 -14.54 -10.54
#